data_AF-A0A6J8AK54-F1
#
_entry.id   AF-A0A6J8AK54-F1
#
_cell.length_a   1.000
_cell.length_b   1.000
_cell.length_c   1.000
_cell.angle_alpha   90.00
_cell.angle_beta   90.00
_cell.angle_gamma   90.00
#
_symmetry.space_group_name_H-M   'P 1'
#
loop_
_entity.id
_entity.type
_entity.pdbx_description
1 polymer ?
#
loop_
_entity_poly.entity_id
_entity_poly.type
_entity_poly.pdbx_seq_one_letter_code
_entity_poly.pdbx_strand_id
1 'polypeptide(L)'
;MTEISITNNPHRNGFVLGHRHFAVLHEKCLQKLNLITDSILGIQFGPFFKYGYTENCLEELNINLMFDNKDSYVFAFCAFEHLKILGIPHVIVKDNRLKRSTENDVSCSFCLPKTLEQLDFHSNVRSYNTRRIANLTILRWLNLKGVNMANVTLRDCNGTIYGIENLEYLDMSGFNCRVLSEHLISHFPKLITLIAQDGNLGIGLNTLKDASEFLKMNLDLKHIDLRKNSIKSLPDGFLNHSFRQKLSIILDRNNLQSLPNFPSKPNTFQLISLKYNRISCLSEDDMVKLNKIKPSNIFHRGNPIECSCNTLRFLK
;
A
#
# COMPACT_ATOMS: atom_id res chain seq x y z
N MET A 1 30.40 -4.93 1.61
CA MET A 1 29.04 -4.92 1.04
C MET A 1 29.19 -4.63 -0.43
N THR A 2 28.91 -5.60 -1.30
CA THR A 2 28.96 -5.36 -2.75
C THR A 2 27.57 -4.89 -3.15
N GLU A 3 27.48 -3.63 -3.54
CA GLU A 3 26.29 -3.01 -4.10
C GLU A 3 26.57 -2.66 -5.55
N ILE A 4 25.66 -3.03 -6.44
CA ILE A 4 25.75 -2.69 -7.86
C ILE A 4 24.47 -2.00 -8.25
N SER A 5 24.61 -0.77 -8.73
CA SER A 5 23.52 0.01 -9.30
C SER A 5 23.85 0.29 -10.77
N ILE A 6 22.99 -0.17 -11.67
CA ILE A 6 23.06 0.23 -13.08
C ILE A 6 22.31 1.54 -13.21
N THR A 7 23.05 2.63 -13.14
CA THR A 7 22.52 3.98 -13.35
C THR A 7 22.69 4.38 -14.81
N ASN A 8 21.64 5.00 -15.37
CA ASN A 8 21.53 5.58 -16.72
C ASN A 8 22.64 5.30 -17.73
N ASN A 9 22.27 4.60 -18.81
CA ASN A 9 23.08 4.61 -20.02
C ASN A 9 22.65 5.83 -20.87
N PRO A 10 23.55 6.78 -21.22
CA PRO A 10 23.21 7.95 -22.03
C PRO A 10 22.77 7.62 -23.47
N HIS A 11 22.82 6.35 -23.88
CA HIS A 11 22.35 5.92 -25.19
C HIS A 11 20.82 5.79 -25.24
N ARG A 12 20.21 6.61 -26.11
CA ARG A 12 18.75 6.75 -26.32
C ARG A 12 17.97 5.47 -26.67
N ASN A 13 18.65 4.36 -26.97
CA ASN A 13 17.99 3.17 -27.54
C ASN A 13 17.64 2.10 -26.51
N GLY A 14 17.95 2.29 -25.23
CA GLY A 14 17.75 1.28 -24.20
C GLY A 14 18.53 -0.02 -24.46
N PHE A 15 18.52 -0.96 -23.51
CA PHE A 15 19.26 -2.23 -23.62
C PHE A 15 18.59 -3.35 -22.82
N VAL A 16 18.89 -4.59 -23.21
CA VAL A 16 18.41 -5.81 -22.52
C VAL A 16 19.56 -6.42 -21.73
N LEU A 17 19.35 -6.60 -20.43
CA LEU A 17 20.28 -7.31 -19.55
C LEU A 17 20.13 -8.81 -19.75
N GLY A 18 21.25 -9.51 -19.87
CA GLY A 18 21.29 -10.88 -20.34
C GLY A 18 22.57 -11.58 -19.96
N HIS A 19 22.81 -12.76 -20.54
CA HIS A 19 23.86 -13.68 -20.09
C HIS A 19 25.24 -13.03 -19.90
N ARG A 20 25.70 -12.26 -20.87
CA ARG A 20 27.03 -11.61 -20.81
C ARG A 20 27.14 -10.57 -19.70
N HIS A 21 26.06 -9.83 -19.44
CA HIS A 21 26.02 -8.79 -18.40
C HIS A 21 26.11 -9.39 -17.00
N PHE A 22 25.38 -10.49 -16.78
CA PHE A 22 25.42 -11.24 -15.52
C PHE A 22 26.54 -12.27 -15.46
N ALA A 23 27.38 -12.43 -16.48
CA ALA A 23 28.53 -13.32 -16.36
C ALA A 23 29.58 -12.74 -15.42
N VAL A 24 29.72 -11.42 -15.35
CA VAL A 24 30.82 -10.78 -14.60
C VAL A 24 30.52 -10.67 -13.10
N LEU A 25 29.26 -10.77 -12.69
CA LEU A 25 28.88 -10.57 -11.28
C LEU A 25 28.93 -11.87 -10.46
N HIS A 26 29.14 -13.04 -11.08
CA HIS A 26 28.85 -14.34 -10.44
C HIS A 26 29.92 -14.77 -9.46
N GLU A 27 31.14 -14.25 -9.63
CA GLU A 27 32.28 -14.52 -8.76
C GLU A 27 32.24 -13.67 -7.47
N LYS A 28 31.26 -12.77 -7.34
CA LYS A 28 31.13 -11.88 -6.19
C LYS A 28 29.85 -12.16 -5.41
N CYS A 29 29.98 -12.19 -4.09
CA CYS A 29 28.84 -12.08 -3.19
C CYS A 29 28.24 -10.67 -3.33
N LEU A 30 27.22 -10.57 -4.17
CA LEU A 30 26.44 -9.36 -4.42
C LEU A 30 25.28 -9.30 -3.43
N GLN A 31 25.29 -8.33 -2.52
CA GLN A 31 24.25 -8.19 -1.50
C GLN A 31 23.08 -7.35 -1.99
N LYS A 32 23.36 -6.34 -2.83
CA LYS A 32 22.35 -5.43 -3.37
C LYS A 32 22.52 -5.25 -4.87
N LEU A 33 21.43 -5.42 -5.61
CA LEU A 33 21.40 -5.22 -7.06
C LEU A 33 20.25 -4.28 -7.43
N ASN A 34 20.59 -3.12 -7.97
CA ASN A 34 19.63 -2.13 -8.44
C ASN A 34 19.67 -1.98 -9.97
N LEU A 35 18.56 -2.36 -10.59
CA LEU A 35 18.30 -2.36 -12.03
C LEU A 35 17.11 -1.43 -12.37
N ILE A 36 16.93 -0.37 -11.59
CA ILE A 36 15.91 0.67 -11.81
C ILE A 36 16.50 1.75 -12.72
N THR A 37 16.37 1.59 -14.03
CA THR A 37 16.58 2.68 -14.99
C THR A 37 15.65 2.52 -16.18
N ASP A 38 15.18 3.63 -16.72
CA ASP A 38 14.36 3.68 -17.94
C ASP A 38 15.12 3.15 -19.18
N SER A 39 16.44 3.03 -19.06
CA SER A 39 17.29 2.48 -20.12
C SER A 39 17.22 0.95 -20.22
N ILE A 40 16.75 0.23 -19.18
CA ILE A 40 16.63 -1.23 -19.23
C ILE A 40 15.28 -1.60 -19.86
N LEU A 41 15.35 -2.14 -21.08
CA LEU A 41 14.17 -2.58 -21.83
C LEU A 41 13.72 -4.00 -21.48
N GLY A 42 14.59 -4.79 -20.84
CA GLY A 42 14.27 -6.15 -20.43
C GLY A 42 15.40 -6.79 -19.63
N ILE A 43 15.03 -7.79 -18.82
CA ILE A 43 15.96 -8.57 -18.01
C ILE A 43 15.71 -10.05 -18.33
N GLN A 44 16.73 -10.75 -18.81
CA GLN A 44 16.69 -12.19 -18.89
C GLN A 44 17.03 -12.77 -17.51
N PHE A 45 16.10 -13.55 -16.94
CA PHE A 45 16.30 -14.18 -15.63
C PHE A 45 17.08 -15.50 -15.70
N GLY A 46 17.15 -16.19 -16.85
CA GLY A 46 17.93 -17.42 -17.03
C GLY A 46 19.37 -17.39 -16.48
N PRO A 47 20.14 -16.30 -16.70
CA PRO A 47 21.45 -16.10 -16.10
C PRO A 47 21.48 -16.11 -14.57
N PHE A 48 20.43 -15.65 -13.88
CA PHE A 48 20.38 -15.67 -12.41
C PHE A 48 20.48 -17.10 -11.87
N PHE A 49 19.74 -18.02 -12.49
CA PHE A 49 19.77 -19.45 -12.15
C PHE A 49 21.08 -20.10 -12.59
N LYS A 50 21.52 -19.86 -13.83
CA LYS A 50 22.73 -20.49 -14.39
C LYS A 50 24.00 -20.20 -13.59
N TYR A 51 24.09 -19.00 -13.02
CA TYR A 51 25.27 -18.52 -12.30
C TYR A 51 25.12 -18.57 -10.78
N GLY A 52 24.09 -19.22 -10.25
CA GLY A 52 23.91 -19.41 -8.80
C GLY A 52 23.60 -18.12 -8.03
N TYR A 53 23.17 -17.04 -8.68
CA TYR A 53 22.78 -15.80 -7.97
C TYR A 53 21.62 -16.01 -7.01
N THR A 54 20.81 -17.01 -7.30
CA THR A 54 19.69 -17.47 -6.48
C THR A 54 20.18 -18.13 -5.19
N GLU A 55 21.35 -18.77 -5.19
CA GLU A 55 21.97 -19.45 -4.04
C GLU A 55 23.00 -18.55 -3.32
N ASN A 56 23.39 -17.45 -3.96
CA ASN A 56 24.33 -16.46 -3.42
C ASN A 56 23.67 -15.50 -2.42
N CYS A 57 24.49 -14.64 -1.82
CA CYS A 57 24.13 -13.71 -0.74
C CYS A 57 23.28 -12.49 -1.14
N LEU A 58 22.51 -12.54 -2.24
CA LEU A 58 21.69 -11.41 -2.69
C LEU A 58 20.53 -11.19 -1.74
N GLU A 59 20.57 -10.09 -1.00
CA GLU A 59 19.57 -9.73 0.01
C GLU A 59 18.56 -8.70 -0.50
N GLU A 60 18.96 -7.85 -1.45
CA GLU A 60 18.11 -6.79 -2.02
C GLU A 60 18.19 -6.77 -3.55
N LEU A 61 17.03 -6.85 -4.20
CA LEU A 61 16.89 -6.80 -5.65
C LEU A 61 15.86 -5.75 -6.02
N ASN A 62 16.28 -4.75 -6.78
CA ASN A 62 15.41 -3.72 -7.30
C ASN A 62 15.39 -3.79 -8.82
N ILE A 63 14.22 -3.95 -9.43
CA ILE A 63 14.06 -4.16 -10.88
C ILE A 63 12.85 -3.42 -11.44
N ASN A 64 12.96 -2.95 -12.68
CA ASN A 64 11.79 -2.49 -13.42
C ASN A 64 11.16 -3.66 -14.17
N LEU A 65 9.84 -3.83 -14.02
CA LEU A 65 9.06 -4.81 -14.77
C LEU A 65 8.15 -4.09 -15.75
N MET A 66 8.45 -4.28 -17.05
CA MET A 66 7.55 -3.88 -18.13
C MET A 66 6.68 -5.06 -18.54
N PHE A 67 5.39 -4.79 -18.68
CA PHE A 67 4.38 -5.77 -19.06
C PHE A 67 3.96 -5.52 -20.51
N ASP A 68 3.89 -6.60 -21.28
CA ASP A 68 3.40 -6.60 -22.65
C ASP A 68 1.85 -6.68 -22.71
N ASN A 69 1.28 -7.01 -23.87
CA ASN A 69 -0.18 -7.14 -24.05
C ASN A 69 -0.76 -8.49 -23.54
N LYS A 70 -0.21 -9.08 -22.48
CA LYS A 70 -0.75 -10.33 -21.89
C LYS A 70 -1.79 -10.03 -20.80
N ASP A 71 -2.71 -10.98 -20.61
CA ASP A 71 -3.78 -10.89 -19.60
C ASP A 71 -3.35 -11.43 -18.22
N SER A 72 -2.25 -12.20 -18.17
CA SER A 72 -1.74 -12.79 -16.94
C SER A 72 -0.21 -12.81 -16.91
N TYR A 73 0.35 -12.55 -15.74
CA TYR A 73 1.78 -12.51 -15.47
C TYR A 73 2.13 -13.38 -14.28
N VAL A 74 3.16 -14.20 -14.45
CA VAL A 74 3.75 -15.02 -13.39
C VAL A 74 5.18 -14.58 -13.20
N PHE A 75 5.51 -14.11 -12.00
CA PHE A 75 6.86 -13.72 -11.62
C PHE A 75 7.46 -14.74 -10.67
N ALA A 76 8.60 -15.32 -11.05
CA ALA A 76 9.24 -16.40 -10.33
C ALA A 76 10.56 -15.97 -9.69
N PHE A 77 10.49 -15.50 -8.44
CA PHE A 77 11.61 -15.18 -7.56
C PHE A 77 11.85 -16.25 -6.47
N CYS A 78 11.12 -17.36 -6.52
CA CYS A 78 11.21 -18.45 -5.53
C CYS A 78 12.57 -19.07 -5.32
N ALA A 79 13.47 -18.97 -6.29
CA ALA A 79 14.80 -19.56 -6.17
C ALA A 79 15.76 -18.70 -5.33
N PHE A 80 15.48 -17.42 -5.09
CA PHE A 80 16.41 -16.55 -4.38
C PHE A 80 16.42 -16.86 -2.87
N GLU A 81 17.40 -17.65 -2.41
CA GLU A 81 17.43 -18.19 -1.05
C GLU A 81 17.67 -17.12 0.02
N HIS A 82 18.36 -16.03 -0.30
CA HIS A 82 18.77 -15.00 0.65
C HIS A 82 18.03 -13.66 0.50
N LEU A 83 17.11 -13.55 -0.46
CA LEU A 83 16.48 -12.28 -0.81
C LEU A 83 15.47 -11.86 0.24
N LYS A 84 15.74 -10.73 0.90
CA LYS A 84 14.91 -10.14 1.96
C LYS A 84 14.03 -9.00 1.44
N ILE A 85 14.52 -8.25 0.45
CA ILE A 85 13.84 -7.07 -0.11
C ILE A 85 13.76 -7.20 -1.63
N LEU A 86 12.55 -7.07 -2.17
CA LEU A 86 12.30 -7.04 -3.60
C LEU A 86 11.57 -5.73 -3.96
N GLY A 87 12.24 -4.86 -4.70
CA GLY A 87 11.66 -3.61 -5.20
C GLY A 87 11.33 -3.66 -6.68
N ILE A 88 10.13 -3.21 -7.02
CA ILE A 88 9.56 -3.13 -8.35
C ILE A 88 8.81 -1.78 -8.47
N PRO A 89 9.54 -0.64 -8.49
CA PRO A 89 8.96 0.71 -8.40
C PRO A 89 8.30 1.25 -9.69
N HIS A 90 8.45 0.54 -10.81
CA HIS A 90 7.89 0.92 -12.10
C HIS A 90 7.19 -0.25 -12.78
N VAL A 91 5.99 -0.55 -12.27
CA VAL A 91 5.07 -1.52 -12.85
C VAL A 91 4.34 -0.87 -14.03
N ILE A 92 4.89 -0.98 -15.24
CA ILE A 92 4.26 -0.37 -16.43
C ILE A 92 3.53 -1.44 -17.24
N VAL A 93 2.20 -1.44 -17.18
CA VAL A 93 1.34 -2.20 -18.10
C VAL A 93 0.96 -1.35 -19.29
N LYS A 94 1.76 -1.44 -20.37
CA LYS A 94 1.47 -0.72 -21.61
C LYS A 94 0.28 -1.35 -22.31
N ASP A 95 -0.77 -0.57 -22.55
CA ASP A 95 -1.80 -0.93 -23.53
C ASP A 95 -1.44 -0.29 -24.88
N ASN A 96 -0.87 -1.08 -25.78
CA ASN A 96 -0.55 -0.61 -27.13
C ASN A 96 -1.78 -0.55 -28.05
N ARG A 97 -2.99 -0.92 -27.57
CA ARG A 97 -4.21 -0.87 -28.37
C ARG A 97 -4.88 0.49 -28.17
N LEU A 98 -4.58 1.44 -29.05
CA LEU A 98 -5.27 2.73 -29.22
C LEU A 98 -6.78 2.63 -29.57
N LYS A 99 -7.43 1.47 -29.37
CA LYS A 99 -8.82 1.23 -29.75
C LYS A 99 -9.60 0.68 -28.57
N ARG A 100 -10.42 1.56 -27.97
CA ARG A 100 -11.71 1.30 -27.30
C ARG A 100 -12.03 -0.18 -27.02
N SER A 101 -11.29 -0.83 -26.13
CA SER A 101 -11.74 -2.10 -25.56
C SER A 101 -12.02 -1.87 -24.09
N THR A 102 -13.28 -2.09 -23.74
CA THR A 102 -13.80 -2.24 -22.40
C THR A 102 -12.92 -3.17 -21.56
N GLU A 103 -12.46 -2.69 -20.40
CA GLU A 103 -11.95 -3.46 -19.25
C GLU A 103 -10.99 -4.61 -19.57
N ASN A 104 -9.77 -4.26 -19.98
CA ASN A 104 -8.67 -5.20 -20.06
C ASN A 104 -7.93 -5.24 -18.71
N ASP A 105 -8.40 -6.02 -17.75
CA ASP A 105 -7.66 -6.24 -16.51
C ASP A 105 -6.50 -7.21 -16.70
N VAL A 106 -5.54 -7.20 -15.77
CA VAL A 106 -4.46 -8.17 -15.68
C VAL A 106 -4.50 -8.90 -14.34
N SER A 107 -4.10 -10.17 -14.36
CA SER A 107 -3.81 -10.92 -13.13
C SER A 107 -2.30 -11.06 -12.94
N CYS A 108 -1.83 -10.78 -11.73
CA CYS A 108 -0.42 -10.91 -11.37
C CYS A 108 -0.25 -11.98 -10.30
N SER A 109 0.62 -12.94 -10.56
CA SER A 109 0.97 -14.00 -9.61
C SER A 109 2.45 -13.92 -9.29
N PHE A 110 2.78 -13.87 -8.01
CA PHE A 110 4.16 -13.84 -7.53
C PHE A 110 4.51 -15.13 -6.79
N CYS A 111 5.57 -15.78 -7.27
CA CYS A 111 6.34 -16.77 -6.53
C CYS A 111 7.52 -16.00 -5.91
N LEU A 112 7.41 -15.55 -4.67
CA LEU A 112 8.44 -14.79 -3.96
C LEU A 112 9.47 -15.73 -3.31
N PRO A 113 10.52 -15.30 -2.62
CA PRO A 113 11.38 -16.20 -1.84
C PRO A 113 11.00 -16.30 -0.36
N LYS A 114 11.34 -17.42 0.31
CA LYS A 114 10.86 -17.71 1.69
C LYS A 114 11.44 -16.75 2.71
N THR A 115 12.58 -16.17 2.38
CA THR A 115 13.31 -15.19 3.17
C THR A 115 12.84 -13.76 2.92
N LEU A 116 11.91 -13.54 1.99
CA LEU A 116 11.43 -12.20 1.67
C LEU A 116 10.62 -11.62 2.84
N GLU A 117 11.06 -10.45 3.30
CA GLU A 117 10.44 -9.70 4.39
C GLU A 117 9.72 -8.46 3.87
N GLN A 118 10.18 -7.89 2.76
CA GLN A 118 9.61 -6.68 2.16
C GLN A 118 9.44 -6.83 0.64
N LEU A 119 8.24 -6.51 0.18
CA LEU A 119 7.91 -6.35 -1.24
C LEU A 119 7.51 -4.90 -1.48
N ASP A 120 8.29 -4.22 -2.30
CA ASP A 120 7.92 -2.91 -2.80
C ASP A 120 7.46 -3.06 -4.26
N PHE A 121 6.17 -2.89 -4.49
CA PHE A 121 5.48 -3.05 -5.78
C PHE A 121 4.62 -1.80 -6.04
N HIS A 122 5.25 -0.63 -6.07
CA HIS A 122 4.56 0.62 -6.34
C HIS A 122 4.71 1.06 -7.80
N SER A 123 3.89 2.02 -8.21
CA SER A 123 4.10 2.77 -9.44
C SER A 123 4.44 4.22 -9.10
N ASN A 124 5.47 4.76 -9.73
CA ASN A 124 5.74 6.19 -9.68
C ASN A 124 4.87 7.01 -10.65
N VAL A 125 4.12 6.34 -11.53
CA VAL A 125 3.23 6.99 -12.49
C VAL A 125 1.80 6.58 -12.19
N ARG A 126 0.93 7.56 -11.89
CA ARG A 126 -0.52 7.38 -12.01
C ARG A 126 -0.84 7.23 -13.48
N SER A 127 -0.67 6.03 -14.00
CA SER A 127 -0.79 5.82 -15.43
C SER A 127 -2.27 5.88 -15.81
N TYR A 128 -2.61 6.94 -16.56
CA TYR A 128 -3.97 7.17 -17.04
C TYR A 128 -4.40 6.15 -18.11
N ASN A 129 -3.47 5.32 -18.61
CA ASN A 129 -3.69 4.33 -19.68
C ASN A 129 -3.16 2.92 -19.34
N THR A 130 -3.00 2.57 -18.05
CA THR A 130 -2.61 1.20 -17.66
C THR A 130 -3.83 0.31 -17.44
N ARG A 131 -3.69 -0.95 -17.85
CA ARG A 131 -4.59 -2.04 -17.43
C ARG A 131 -4.63 -2.10 -15.90
N ARG A 132 -5.81 -2.39 -15.34
CA ARG A 132 -5.97 -2.51 -13.90
C ARG A 132 -5.60 -3.93 -13.45
N ILE A 133 -5.06 -4.08 -12.23
CA ILE A 133 -4.83 -5.40 -11.65
C ILE A 133 -6.15 -5.88 -11.04
N ALA A 134 -6.71 -6.96 -11.57
CA ALA A 134 -7.92 -7.58 -11.03
C ALA A 134 -7.60 -8.45 -9.81
N ASN A 135 -6.54 -9.25 -9.90
CA ASN A 135 -6.14 -10.18 -8.84
C ASN A 135 -4.63 -10.14 -8.65
N LEU A 136 -4.21 -10.09 -7.37
CA LEU A 136 -2.81 -10.23 -6.96
C LEU A 136 -2.70 -11.47 -6.06
N THR A 137 -2.16 -12.54 -6.62
CA THR A 137 -1.98 -13.79 -5.88
C THR A 137 -0.52 -13.95 -5.49
N ILE A 138 -0.25 -14.05 -4.19
CA ILE A 138 1.10 -14.27 -3.67
C ILE A 138 1.11 -15.65 -3.00
N LEU A 139 1.78 -16.63 -3.60
CA LEU A 139 1.64 -18.04 -3.20
C LEU A 139 2.65 -18.47 -2.12
N ARG A 140 2.20 -18.74 -0.88
CA ARG A 140 2.94 -19.41 0.21
C ARG A 140 4.11 -18.62 0.84
N TRP A 141 3.83 -17.51 1.54
CA TRP A 141 4.89 -16.70 2.18
C TRP A 141 4.61 -16.41 3.65
N LEU A 142 5.42 -17.04 4.51
CA LEU A 142 5.28 -16.91 5.95
C LEU A 142 6.02 -15.69 6.51
N ASN A 143 7.06 -15.19 5.84
CA ASN A 143 7.95 -14.17 6.42
C ASN A 143 7.73 -12.77 5.87
N LEU A 144 6.84 -12.58 4.89
CA LEU A 144 6.57 -11.27 4.30
C LEU A 144 5.84 -10.39 5.33
N LYS A 145 6.49 -9.30 5.73
CA LYS A 145 6.00 -8.36 6.74
C LYS A 145 5.57 -7.03 6.17
N GLY A 146 6.20 -6.57 5.09
CA GLY A 146 5.92 -5.28 4.47
C GLY A 146 5.55 -5.40 3.00
N VAL A 147 4.46 -4.77 2.61
CA VAL A 147 4.05 -4.62 1.21
C VAL A 147 3.77 -3.16 0.94
N ASN A 148 4.51 -2.56 0.02
CA ASN A 148 4.17 -1.27 -0.56
C ASN A 148 3.58 -1.48 -1.95
N MET A 149 2.38 -0.98 -2.16
CA MET A 149 1.64 -1.05 -3.43
C MET A 149 1.18 0.34 -3.89
N ALA A 150 1.83 1.40 -3.43
CA ALA A 150 1.39 2.75 -3.73
C ALA A 150 1.22 3.01 -5.25
N ASN A 151 0.13 3.70 -5.61
CA ASN A 151 -0.31 4.04 -6.96
C ASN A 151 -0.45 2.84 -7.93
N VAL A 152 -0.56 1.61 -7.42
CA VAL A 152 -1.03 0.49 -8.24
C VAL A 152 -2.50 0.71 -8.56
N THR A 153 -2.87 0.52 -9.83
CA THR A 153 -4.27 0.64 -10.26
C THR A 153 -4.96 -0.71 -10.15
N LEU A 154 -5.79 -0.91 -9.13
CA LEU A 154 -6.64 -2.11 -9.01
C LEU A 154 -7.94 -1.93 -9.81
N ARG A 155 -8.53 -3.05 -10.28
CA ARG A 155 -9.83 -3.02 -11.00
C ARG A 155 -10.89 -2.34 -10.16
N ASP A 156 -11.02 -2.88 -8.96
CA ASP A 156 -11.76 -2.41 -7.80
C ASP A 156 -11.02 -2.94 -6.58
N CYS A 157 -11.25 -2.35 -5.40
CA CYS A 157 -10.68 -2.85 -4.14
C CYS A 157 -11.52 -4.01 -3.56
N ASN A 158 -12.05 -4.81 -4.49
CA ASN A 158 -12.74 -6.08 -4.29
C ASN A 158 -11.94 -7.25 -4.88
N GLY A 159 -10.86 -6.99 -5.61
CA GLY A 159 -9.87 -8.00 -5.95
C GLY A 159 -9.18 -8.48 -4.67
N THR A 160 -8.99 -9.79 -4.54
CA THR A 160 -8.43 -10.33 -3.32
C THR A 160 -6.92 -10.44 -3.41
N ILE A 161 -6.24 -9.99 -2.37
CA ILE A 161 -4.82 -10.22 -2.14
C ILE A 161 -4.71 -11.41 -1.20
N TYR A 162 -4.21 -12.54 -1.70
CA TYR A 162 -4.09 -13.77 -0.92
C TYR A 162 -2.63 -14.10 -0.58
N GLY A 163 -2.44 -14.82 0.54
CA GLY A 163 -1.20 -15.50 0.88
C GLY A 163 -0.11 -14.65 1.56
N ILE A 164 -0.49 -13.51 2.13
CA ILE A 164 0.38 -12.61 2.93
C ILE A 164 -0.14 -12.43 4.37
N GLU A 165 -0.53 -13.52 5.02
CA GLU A 165 -1.23 -13.51 6.32
C GLU A 165 -0.43 -12.90 7.49
N ASN A 166 0.91 -12.90 7.37
CA ASN A 166 1.82 -12.35 8.37
C ASN A 166 2.19 -10.88 8.13
N LEU A 167 1.48 -10.20 7.22
CA LEU A 167 1.74 -8.81 6.90
C LEU A 167 1.55 -7.90 8.12
N GLU A 168 2.56 -7.08 8.41
CA GLU A 168 2.59 -6.09 9.48
C GLU A 168 2.45 -4.66 8.95
N TYR A 169 2.86 -4.41 7.69
CA TYR A 169 2.81 -3.11 7.03
C TYR A 169 2.21 -3.23 5.63
N LEU A 170 1.19 -2.39 5.35
CA LEU A 170 0.60 -2.25 4.02
C LEU A 170 0.55 -0.77 3.63
N ASP A 171 1.14 -0.44 2.49
CA ASP A 171 0.91 0.84 1.80
C ASP A 171 0.09 0.63 0.53
N MET A 172 -1.08 1.23 0.50
CA MET A 172 -2.03 1.24 -0.62
C MET A 172 -2.37 2.69 -1.02
N SER A 173 -1.44 3.61 -0.80
CA SER A 173 -1.61 5.02 -1.18
C SER A 173 -1.90 5.16 -2.68
N GLY A 174 -2.69 6.15 -3.08
CA GLY A 174 -3.07 6.37 -4.47
C GLY A 174 -4.18 5.44 -4.98
N PHE A 175 -4.70 4.52 -4.17
CA PHE A 175 -5.77 3.60 -4.57
C PHE A 175 -7.11 4.31 -4.76
N ASN A 176 -7.59 4.35 -6.00
CA ASN A 176 -8.90 4.91 -6.37
C ASN A 176 -10.02 3.86 -6.32
N CYS A 177 -10.29 3.36 -5.11
CA CYS A 177 -11.36 2.41 -4.85
C CYS A 177 -12.74 3.07 -4.99
N ARG A 178 -13.43 2.85 -6.12
CA ARG A 178 -14.86 3.23 -6.23
C ARG A 178 -15.75 2.31 -5.41
N VAL A 179 -15.44 1.01 -5.43
CA VAL A 179 -16.03 -0.01 -4.58
C VAL A 179 -14.93 -0.56 -3.68
N LEU A 180 -15.20 -0.61 -2.38
CA LEU A 180 -14.28 -1.17 -1.38
C LEU A 180 -14.90 -2.42 -0.77
N SER A 181 -14.15 -3.52 -0.75
CA SER A 181 -14.58 -4.73 -0.07
C SER A 181 -14.32 -4.62 1.43
N GLU A 182 -15.30 -5.05 2.23
CA GLU A 182 -15.18 -5.19 3.69
C GLU A 182 -14.17 -6.29 4.09
N HIS A 183 -13.73 -7.13 3.15
CA HIS A 183 -12.76 -8.20 3.37
C HIS A 183 -11.38 -7.92 2.77
N LEU A 184 -11.14 -6.71 2.24
CA LEU A 184 -9.88 -6.37 1.57
C LEU A 184 -8.66 -6.66 2.46
N ILE A 185 -8.74 -6.27 3.74
CA ILE A 185 -7.64 -6.41 4.71
C ILE A 185 -7.92 -7.45 5.79
N SER A 186 -9.05 -8.17 5.73
CA SER A 186 -9.41 -9.19 6.73
C SER A 186 -8.43 -10.37 6.77
N HIS A 187 -7.70 -10.58 5.68
CA HIS A 187 -6.70 -11.63 5.53
C HIS A 187 -5.34 -11.28 6.16
N PHE A 188 -5.19 -10.09 6.78
CA PHE A 188 -3.93 -9.62 7.38
C PHE A 188 -4.09 -9.42 8.89
N PRO A 189 -4.34 -10.48 9.68
CA PRO A 189 -4.66 -10.34 11.09
C PRO A 189 -3.53 -9.71 11.92
N LYS A 190 -2.29 -9.80 11.45
CA LYS A 190 -1.10 -9.22 12.10
C LYS A 190 -0.78 -7.79 11.66
N LEU A 191 -1.65 -7.14 10.89
CA LEU A 191 -1.40 -5.80 10.35
C LEU A 191 -1.25 -4.79 11.49
N ILE A 192 -0.11 -4.10 11.53
CA ILE A 192 0.24 -3.08 12.53
C ILE A 192 0.06 -1.68 11.94
N THR A 193 0.44 -1.51 10.67
CA THR A 193 0.45 -0.22 9.98
C THR A 193 -0.30 -0.31 8.64
N LEU A 194 -1.29 0.54 8.47
CA LEU A 194 -2.01 0.75 7.22
C LEU A 194 -1.80 2.18 6.73
N ILE A 195 -1.17 2.33 5.57
CA ILE A 195 -0.99 3.59 4.86
C ILE A 195 -1.88 3.56 3.61
N ALA A 196 -2.81 4.49 3.50
CA ALA A 196 -3.74 4.54 2.38
C ALA A 196 -4.04 6.00 2.04
N GLN A 197 -3.02 6.76 1.66
CA GLN A 197 -3.11 8.20 1.44
C GLN A 197 -3.46 8.52 -0.01
N ASP A 198 -3.96 9.72 -0.30
CA ASP A 198 -3.97 10.27 -1.67
C ASP A 198 -4.77 9.42 -2.72
N GLY A 199 -5.71 8.56 -2.29
CA GLY A 199 -6.39 7.56 -3.14
C GLY A 199 -7.84 7.88 -3.52
N ASN A 200 -8.52 8.85 -2.91
CA ASN A 200 -9.98 9.05 -3.06
C ASN A 200 -10.83 7.91 -2.46
N LEU A 201 -10.34 7.29 -1.38
CA LEU A 201 -11.03 6.23 -0.65
C LEU A 201 -12.38 6.64 -0.04
N GLY A 202 -12.67 7.95 0.07
CA GLY A 202 -13.94 8.44 0.57
C GLY A 202 -15.16 7.91 -0.18
N ILE A 203 -15.03 7.61 -1.49
CA ILE A 203 -16.12 6.99 -2.27
C ILE A 203 -16.29 5.54 -1.84
N GLY A 204 -15.21 4.74 -1.88
CA GLY A 204 -15.26 3.32 -1.53
C GLY A 204 -15.71 3.07 -0.09
N LEU A 205 -15.28 3.87 0.90
CA LEU A 205 -15.72 3.72 2.29
C LEU A 205 -17.24 3.83 2.45
N ASN A 206 -17.90 4.69 1.66
CA ASN A 206 -19.36 4.84 1.68
C ASN A 206 -20.10 3.69 0.99
N THR A 207 -19.39 2.79 0.32
CA THR A 207 -19.96 1.59 -0.33
C THR A 207 -19.94 0.36 0.57
N LEU A 208 -19.27 0.42 1.73
CA LEU A 208 -19.23 -0.69 2.69
C LEU A 208 -20.64 -0.98 3.20
N LYS A 209 -21.06 -2.26 3.11
CA LYS A 209 -22.35 -2.71 3.65
C LYS A 209 -22.28 -2.79 5.16
N ASP A 210 -21.20 -3.38 5.68
CA ASP A 210 -20.88 -3.38 7.10
C ASP A 210 -19.44 -2.89 7.29
N ALA A 211 -19.30 -1.60 7.62
CA ALA A 211 -17.97 -1.03 7.86
C ALA A 211 -17.27 -1.58 9.11
N SER A 212 -17.99 -2.27 10.00
CA SER A 212 -17.38 -2.95 11.14
C SER A 212 -16.62 -4.22 10.71
N GLU A 213 -16.89 -4.81 9.55
CA GLU A 213 -16.11 -5.96 9.09
C GLU A 213 -14.73 -5.55 8.56
N PHE A 214 -14.55 -4.29 8.11
CA PHE A 214 -13.34 -3.83 7.43
C PHE A 214 -12.06 -3.93 8.29
N LEU A 215 -12.12 -3.58 9.57
CA LEU A 215 -10.97 -3.63 10.49
C LEU A 215 -11.06 -4.77 11.53
N LYS A 216 -12.10 -5.61 11.46
CA LYS A 216 -12.45 -6.58 12.51
C LYS A 216 -11.33 -7.56 12.86
N MET A 217 -10.57 -7.99 11.85
CA MET A 217 -9.51 -8.98 12.02
C MET A 217 -8.16 -8.35 12.37
N ASN A 218 -8.00 -7.05 12.20
CA ASN A 218 -6.71 -6.35 12.33
C ASN A 218 -6.53 -5.77 13.73
N LEU A 219 -6.65 -6.63 14.75
CA LEU A 219 -6.67 -6.22 16.16
C LEU A 219 -5.33 -5.65 16.67
N ASP A 220 -4.24 -5.91 15.95
CA ASP A 220 -2.89 -5.43 16.26
C ASP A 220 -2.56 -4.06 15.64
N LEU A 221 -3.50 -3.44 14.90
CA LEU A 221 -3.30 -2.12 14.29
C LEU A 221 -2.91 -1.06 15.33
N LYS A 222 -1.82 -0.35 15.03
CA LYS A 222 -1.31 0.79 15.80
C LYS A 222 -1.35 2.09 15.01
N HIS A 223 -1.31 2.00 13.68
CA HIS A 223 -1.25 3.18 12.83
C HIS A 223 -2.13 3.03 11.59
N ILE A 224 -3.00 4.00 11.38
CA ILE A 224 -3.83 4.13 10.17
C ILE A 224 -3.65 5.53 9.62
N ASP A 225 -3.23 5.64 8.36
CA ASP A 225 -3.11 6.91 7.65
C ASP A 225 -4.03 6.97 6.44
N LEU A 226 -5.07 7.79 6.55
CA LEU A 226 -6.09 8.01 5.52
C LEU A 226 -6.07 9.47 5.01
N ARG A 227 -4.94 10.17 5.12
CA ARG A 227 -4.88 11.57 4.69
C ARG A 227 -5.19 11.75 3.21
N LYS A 228 -5.82 12.88 2.85
CA LYS A 228 -6.09 13.28 1.46
C LYS A 228 -6.92 12.26 0.65
N ASN A 229 -7.99 11.74 1.23
CA ASN A 229 -8.89 10.78 0.56
C ASN A 229 -10.29 11.32 0.24
N SER A 230 -10.49 12.63 0.36
CA SER A 230 -11.79 13.27 0.15
C SER A 230 -12.92 12.71 1.05
N ILE A 231 -12.59 12.09 2.18
CA ILE A 231 -13.54 11.45 3.09
C ILE A 231 -14.46 12.52 3.69
N LYS A 232 -15.77 12.38 3.50
CA LYS A 232 -16.79 13.30 4.07
C LYS A 232 -17.26 12.88 5.46
N SER A 233 -17.27 11.57 5.71
CA SER A 233 -17.60 10.92 6.97
C SER A 233 -16.90 9.56 6.98
N LEU A 234 -16.51 9.07 8.16
CA LEU A 234 -16.20 7.65 8.32
C LEU A 234 -17.51 6.90 8.55
N PRO A 235 -17.73 5.74 7.91
CA PRO A 235 -18.94 4.96 8.12
C PRO A 235 -19.03 4.47 9.57
N ASP A 236 -20.26 4.32 10.06
CA ASP A 236 -20.50 3.85 11.42
C ASP A 236 -19.90 2.45 11.63
N GLY A 237 -19.31 2.23 12.80
CA GLY A 237 -18.64 0.97 13.13
C GLY A 237 -17.20 0.85 12.64
N PHE A 238 -16.72 1.71 11.72
CA PHE A 238 -15.37 1.61 11.14
C PHE A 238 -14.24 1.58 12.19
N LEU A 239 -14.38 2.35 13.27
CA LEU A 239 -13.40 2.38 14.37
C LEU A 239 -13.87 1.61 15.61
N ASN A 240 -15.02 0.93 15.55
CA ASN A 240 -15.65 0.31 16.71
C ASN A 240 -15.05 -1.07 17.01
N HIS A 241 -13.75 -1.10 17.25
CA HIS A 241 -12.98 -2.32 17.51
C HIS A 241 -12.15 -2.21 18.78
N SER A 242 -11.98 -3.36 19.45
CA SER A 242 -11.08 -3.49 20.58
C SER A 242 -9.67 -3.80 20.10
N PHE A 243 -8.97 -2.79 19.60
CA PHE A 243 -7.54 -2.90 19.30
C PHE A 243 -6.77 -3.33 20.55
N ARG A 244 -5.79 -4.22 20.37
CA ARG A 244 -4.93 -4.72 21.47
C ARG A 244 -3.98 -3.65 21.97
N GLN A 245 -3.72 -2.65 21.14
CA GLN A 245 -2.79 -1.55 21.36
C GLN A 245 -3.52 -0.22 21.13
N LYS A 246 -2.92 0.89 21.58
CA LYS A 246 -3.47 2.21 21.27
C LYS A 246 -3.31 2.51 19.78
N LEU A 247 -4.37 3.03 19.16
CA LEU A 247 -4.39 3.38 17.75
C LEU A 247 -4.02 4.85 17.53
N SER A 248 -3.14 5.10 16.57
CA SER A 248 -2.92 6.42 15.97
C SER A 248 -3.63 6.47 14.62
N ILE A 249 -4.54 7.43 14.44
CA ILE A 249 -5.29 7.60 13.18
C ILE A 249 -5.09 9.01 12.61
N ILE A 250 -4.70 9.07 11.34
CA ILE A 250 -4.47 10.30 10.60
C ILE A 250 -5.56 10.46 9.52
N LEU A 251 -6.39 11.47 9.68
CA LEU A 251 -7.49 11.84 8.78
C LEU A 251 -7.28 13.23 8.17
N ASP A 252 -6.04 13.71 8.16
CA ASP A 252 -5.70 15.05 7.71
C ASP A 252 -6.10 15.30 6.25
N ARG A 253 -6.45 16.55 5.93
CA ARG A 253 -6.74 16.99 4.54
C ARG A 253 -7.84 16.17 3.88
N ASN A 254 -8.89 15.83 4.63
CA ASN A 254 -10.11 15.23 4.10
C ASN A 254 -11.24 16.28 4.03
N ASN A 255 -12.48 15.84 3.86
CA ASN A 255 -13.67 16.69 3.81
C ASN A 255 -14.62 16.42 4.98
N LEU A 256 -14.10 15.95 6.13
CA LEU A 256 -14.92 15.60 7.28
C LEU A 256 -15.69 16.83 7.77
N GLN A 257 -17.01 16.69 7.90
CA GLN A 257 -17.90 17.76 8.39
C GLN A 257 -18.24 17.61 9.87
N SER A 258 -18.08 16.40 10.42
CA SER A 258 -18.32 16.04 11.81
C SER A 258 -17.20 15.12 12.32
N LEU A 259 -17.15 14.89 13.63
CA LEU A 259 -16.21 13.94 14.21
C LEU A 259 -16.59 12.49 13.84
N PRO A 260 -15.60 11.61 13.62
CA PRO A 260 -15.84 10.19 13.53
C PRO A 260 -16.53 9.63 14.78
N ASN A 261 -17.27 8.54 14.60
CA ASN A 261 -17.79 7.77 15.71
C ASN A 261 -16.65 6.97 16.37
N PHE A 262 -16.13 7.48 17.49
CA PHE A 262 -15.06 6.82 18.23
C PHE A 262 -15.62 5.71 19.14
N PRO A 263 -14.91 4.58 19.30
CA PRO A 263 -15.30 3.51 20.21
C PRO A 263 -15.55 4.02 21.63
N SER A 264 -16.55 3.45 22.30
CA SER A 264 -16.91 3.83 23.66
C SER A 264 -15.85 3.53 24.71
N LYS A 265 -14.88 2.65 24.40
CA LYS A 265 -13.80 2.29 25.32
C LYS A 265 -12.80 3.46 25.45
N PRO A 266 -12.62 4.03 26.65
CA PRO A 266 -11.69 5.13 26.86
C PRO A 266 -10.25 4.69 26.61
N ASN A 267 -9.37 5.64 26.28
CA ASN A 267 -7.93 5.41 26.04
C ASN A 267 -7.59 4.48 24.85
N THR A 268 -8.52 4.25 23.93
CA THR A 268 -8.26 3.47 22.70
C THR A 268 -7.27 4.17 21.75
N PHE A 269 -7.24 5.50 21.74
CA PHE A 269 -6.40 6.27 20.81
C PHE A 269 -5.16 6.87 21.48
N GLN A 270 -4.02 6.68 20.82
CA GLN A 270 -2.78 7.40 21.12
C GLN A 270 -2.77 8.78 20.48
N LEU A 271 -3.26 8.88 19.23
CA LEU A 271 -3.28 10.12 18.47
C LEU A 271 -4.43 10.10 17.45
N ILE A 272 -5.13 11.21 17.33
CA ILE A 272 -6.13 11.46 16.30
C ILE A 272 -5.77 12.77 15.63
N SER A 273 -5.44 12.73 14.34
CA SER A 273 -5.21 13.93 13.54
C SER A 273 -6.37 14.14 12.58
N LEU A 274 -7.04 15.27 12.71
CA LEU A 274 -8.19 15.74 11.93
C LEU A 274 -7.85 17.05 11.20
N LYS A 275 -6.56 17.38 11.02
CA LYS A 275 -6.14 18.70 10.54
C LYS A 275 -6.66 18.95 9.14
N TYR A 276 -6.99 20.21 8.84
CA TYR A 276 -7.42 20.64 7.50
C TYR A 276 -8.63 19.84 6.98
N ASN A 277 -9.67 19.72 7.80
CA ASN A 277 -10.98 19.19 7.41
C ASN A 277 -12.02 20.33 7.37
N ARG A 278 -13.31 20.01 7.37
CA ARG A 278 -14.43 20.96 7.29
C ARG A 278 -15.33 20.91 8.53
N ILE A 279 -14.80 20.47 9.67
CA ILE A 279 -15.54 20.38 10.93
C ILE A 279 -15.82 21.82 11.40
N SER A 280 -17.10 22.20 11.45
CA SER A 280 -17.50 23.57 11.80
C SER A 280 -18.24 23.66 13.12
N CYS A 281 -19.03 22.65 13.48
CA CYS A 281 -19.77 22.62 14.73
C CYS A 281 -19.48 21.32 15.48
N LEU A 282 -19.62 21.35 16.81
CA LEU A 282 -19.56 20.17 17.68
C LEU A 282 -20.89 20.05 18.42
N SER A 283 -21.56 18.92 18.26
CA SER A 283 -22.78 18.59 19.00
C SER A 283 -22.48 18.20 20.46
N GLU A 284 -23.50 18.11 21.30
CA GLU A 284 -23.35 17.55 22.66
C GLU A 284 -22.82 16.11 22.61
N ASP A 285 -23.27 15.31 21.65
CA ASP A 285 -22.77 13.95 21.42
C ASP A 285 -21.27 13.93 21.07
N ASP A 286 -20.81 14.89 20.26
CA ASP A 286 -19.39 15.05 19.95
C ASP A 286 -18.59 15.35 21.21
N MET A 287 -19.11 16.19 22.10
CA MET A 287 -18.46 16.49 23.38
C MET A 287 -18.40 15.24 24.29
N VAL A 288 -19.44 14.43 24.31
CA VAL A 288 -19.44 13.14 25.04
C VAL A 288 -18.40 12.18 24.47
N LYS A 289 -18.26 12.09 23.14
CA LYS A 289 -17.24 11.25 22.49
C LYS A 289 -15.83 11.76 22.80
N LEU A 290 -15.60 13.07 22.72
CA LEU A 290 -14.32 13.70 22.97
C LEU A 290 -13.85 13.55 24.43
N ASN A 291 -14.76 13.58 25.40
CA ASN A 291 -14.41 13.39 26.82
C ASN A 291 -13.74 12.03 27.12
N LYS A 292 -13.89 11.05 26.23
CA LYS A 292 -13.25 9.72 26.35
C LYS A 292 -11.79 9.70 25.87
N ILE A 293 -11.34 10.80 25.27
CA ILE A 293 -10.06 10.95 24.60
C ILE A 293 -9.31 12.10 25.24
N LYS A 294 -8.01 11.94 25.47
CA LYS A 294 -7.19 13.03 26.02
C LYS A 294 -7.12 14.17 25.00
N PRO A 295 -7.44 15.43 25.35
CA PRO A 295 -7.38 16.56 24.41
C PRO A 295 -6.01 16.70 23.73
N SER A 296 -4.92 16.46 24.45
CA SER A 296 -3.54 16.48 23.92
C SER A 296 -3.28 15.50 22.78
N ASN A 297 -4.16 14.50 22.60
CA ASN A 297 -4.03 13.49 21.56
C ASN A 297 -4.79 13.87 20.29
N ILE A 298 -5.56 14.97 20.29
CA ILE A 298 -6.42 15.37 19.17
C ILE A 298 -5.88 16.61 18.49
N PHE A 299 -5.50 16.47 17.22
CA PHE A 299 -5.00 17.58 16.42
C PHE A 299 -6.03 18.00 15.38
N HIS A 300 -6.60 19.18 15.52
CA HIS A 300 -7.75 19.63 14.71
C HIS A 300 -7.49 20.95 13.96
N ARG A 301 -6.25 21.44 13.94
CA ARG A 301 -5.88 22.71 13.26
C ARG A 301 -6.36 22.74 11.81
N GLY A 302 -6.87 23.89 11.38
CA GLY A 302 -7.29 24.10 9.98
C GLY A 302 -8.71 23.63 9.69
N ASN A 303 -9.51 23.36 10.73
CA ASN A 303 -10.96 23.22 10.61
C ASN A 303 -11.65 24.56 10.90
N PRO A 304 -12.77 24.88 10.22
CA PRO A 304 -13.54 26.10 10.43
C PRO A 304 -14.47 26.01 11.66
N ILE A 305 -13.93 25.61 12.81
CA ILE A 305 -14.71 25.38 14.03
C ILE A 305 -15.25 26.70 14.57
N GLU A 306 -16.55 26.76 14.79
CA GLU A 306 -17.24 27.88 15.39
C GLU A 306 -16.74 28.11 16.82
N CYS A 307 -16.35 29.35 17.12
CA CYS A 307 -15.93 29.75 18.45
C CYS A 307 -17.16 30.00 19.33
N SER A 308 -17.45 29.06 20.23
CA SER A 308 -18.49 29.21 21.24
C SER A 308 -18.02 28.66 22.58
N CYS A 309 -18.77 28.93 23.65
CA CYS A 309 -18.48 28.36 24.96
C CYS A 309 -18.46 26.82 24.95
N ASN A 310 -19.25 26.20 24.05
CA ASN A 310 -19.35 24.75 23.94
C ASN A 310 -18.11 24.14 23.27
N THR A 311 -17.50 24.84 22.31
CA THR A 311 -16.31 24.34 21.57
C THR A 311 -14.99 24.70 22.25
N LEU A 312 -15.00 25.58 23.26
CA LEU A 312 -13.79 26.09 23.93
C LEU A 312 -12.86 24.98 24.49
N ARG A 313 -13.42 23.87 25.00
CA ARG A 313 -12.60 22.74 25.49
C ARG A 313 -11.87 22.00 24.38
N PHE A 314 -12.45 21.96 23.18
CA PHE A 314 -11.85 21.31 22.03
C PHE A 314 -10.78 22.19 21.38
N LEU A 315 -10.95 23.52 21.44
CA LEU A 315 -10.04 24.50 20.84
C LEU A 315 -8.76 24.77 21.66
N LYS A 316 -8.71 24.33 22.93
CA LYS A 316 -7.55 24.47 23.82
C LYS A 316 -6.64 23.26 23.72
#